data_AF-A0A957FMM5-F1
#
_entry.id   AF-A0A957FMM5-F1
#
_cell.length_a   1.000
_cell.length_b   1.000
_cell.length_c   1.000
_cell.angle_alpha   90.00
_cell.angle_beta   90.00
_cell.angle_gamma   90.00
#
_symmetry.space_group_name_H-M   'P 1'
#
loop_
_entity.id
_entity.type
_entity.pdbx_description
1 polymer ?
#
loop_
_entity_poly.entity_id
_entity_poly.type
_entity_poly.pdbx_seq_one_letter_code
_entity_poly.pdbx_strand_id
1 'polypeptide(L)'
;MLTTRYASVTTAVCLSSIFPPAFSINPTAVTIHTIHDIHWSEKDMPLVQYNDIQLFAGSGCPELAQRIADYIGMPLSSWNIIDFPNENLWVQLNGSSRGKDVYIITSHARPVHRNIMETLIAIDCLKRDSAGRITVVLPFMAYSQSDQKTQPRVPITARLMADMLEVAGADRWMTIDLHAGQIQGFYKIPGDSLTARHLICDYLKTKDLSNSVVVTPDLGFAKTGRKYADELGLPLAFVEKRRL
;
A
#
# COMPACT_ATOMS: atom_id res chain seq x y z
N MET A 1 18.65 30.99 -52.05
CA MET A 1 17.81 31.82 -51.17
C MET A 1 17.87 31.17 -49.79
N LEU A 2 18.69 31.65 -48.82
CA LEU A 2 18.40 32.78 -47.91
C LEU A 2 16.92 32.72 -47.47
N THR A 3 16.49 32.59 -46.21
CA THR A 3 17.01 33.13 -44.92
C THR A 3 16.01 32.77 -43.80
N THR A 4 16.50 32.42 -42.59
CA THR A 4 16.12 32.94 -41.24
C THR A 4 14.63 32.87 -40.78
N ARG A 5 14.22 32.44 -39.55
CA ARG A 5 14.42 33.03 -38.19
C ARG A 5 13.87 32.08 -37.09
N TYR A 6 14.59 31.83 -35.96
CA TYR A 6 14.50 32.42 -34.59
C TYR A 6 13.13 32.29 -33.89
N ALA A 7 12.95 31.95 -32.60
CA ALA A 7 13.64 32.27 -31.33
C ALA A 7 13.31 31.19 -30.24
N SER A 8 14.20 30.66 -29.40
CA SER A 8 14.77 31.13 -28.10
C SER A 8 13.78 31.68 -27.05
N VAL A 9 13.66 31.03 -25.88
CA VAL A 9 13.87 31.66 -24.55
C VAL A 9 14.40 30.61 -23.56
N THR A 10 15.58 30.92 -23.04
CA THR A 10 16.30 30.27 -21.95
C THR A 10 16.03 31.03 -20.66
N THR A 11 15.83 30.35 -19.53
CA THR A 11 16.22 30.90 -18.22
C THR A 11 16.83 29.80 -17.37
N ALA A 12 18.15 29.84 -17.25
CA ALA A 12 18.93 29.15 -16.23
C ALA A 12 19.23 30.17 -15.11
N VAL A 13 19.09 29.77 -13.85
CA VAL A 13 19.71 30.45 -12.72
C VAL A 13 20.80 29.55 -12.17
N CYS A 14 22.00 30.12 -12.14
CA CYS A 14 23.28 29.57 -11.77
C CYS A 14 23.47 29.60 -10.25
N LEU A 15 24.19 28.63 -9.69
CA LEU A 15 25.34 28.85 -8.80
C LEU A 15 25.92 27.49 -8.36
N SER A 16 26.91 27.02 -9.11
CA SER A 16 27.93 26.10 -8.60
C SER A 16 29.23 26.90 -8.49
N SER A 17 29.76 26.98 -7.28
CA SER A 17 31.11 27.47 -7.03
C SER A 17 31.68 26.63 -5.90
N ILE A 18 32.43 25.58 -6.24
CA ILE A 18 33.45 24.91 -5.41
C ILE A 18 34.20 23.93 -6.34
N PHE A 19 35.52 24.16 -6.47
CA PHE A 19 36.64 23.37 -7.06
C PHE A 19 37.42 23.99 -8.25
N PRO A 20 38.78 23.86 -8.25
CA PRO A 20 39.73 24.73 -8.94
C PRO A 20 40.25 24.16 -10.30
N PRO A 21 41.05 24.94 -11.05
CA PRO A 21 41.36 24.67 -12.45
C PRO A 21 42.68 23.92 -12.62
N ALA A 22 42.70 22.88 -13.46
CA ALA A 22 43.86 22.50 -14.26
C ALA A 22 43.50 21.32 -15.18
N PHE A 23 43.18 21.59 -16.44
CA PHE A 23 43.67 20.75 -17.54
C PHE A 23 43.60 21.52 -18.87
N SER A 24 44.75 21.54 -19.55
CA SER A 24 44.97 22.15 -20.87
C SER A 24 44.24 21.35 -21.96
N ILE A 25 43.53 22.03 -22.86
CA ILE A 25 42.78 21.42 -23.96
C ILE A 25 43.60 21.56 -25.26
N ASN A 26 43.97 20.43 -25.87
CA ASN A 26 44.60 20.36 -27.19
C ASN A 26 43.49 20.16 -28.26
N PRO A 27 43.43 20.91 -29.38
CA PRO A 27 42.20 21.09 -30.15
C PRO A 27 42.01 20.08 -31.31
N THR A 28 42.23 18.77 -31.08
CA THR A 28 42.03 17.74 -32.13
C THR A 28 41.51 16.40 -31.61
N ALA A 29 40.51 16.40 -30.74
CA ALA A 29 39.73 15.18 -30.45
C ALA A 29 38.29 15.56 -30.09
N VAL A 30 37.40 15.56 -31.10
CA VAL A 30 35.96 15.55 -30.86
C VAL A 30 35.58 14.10 -30.58
N THR A 31 35.62 13.70 -29.31
CA THR A 31 34.97 12.47 -28.84
C THR A 31 33.65 12.87 -28.22
N ILE A 32 32.56 12.46 -28.85
CA ILE A 32 31.22 12.47 -28.24
C ILE A 32 31.33 11.56 -27.01
N HIS A 33 31.43 12.13 -25.81
CA HIS A 33 31.17 11.37 -24.60
C HIS A 33 29.67 11.13 -24.55
N THR A 34 29.25 10.05 -25.21
CA THR A 34 28.00 9.38 -24.91
C THR A 34 27.99 9.15 -23.40
N ILE A 35 26.93 9.61 -22.72
CA ILE A 35 26.66 9.23 -21.32
C ILE A 35 26.23 7.76 -21.38
N HIS A 36 27.17 6.88 -21.69
CA HIS A 36 27.08 5.46 -21.42
C HIS A 36 27.68 5.24 -20.04
N ASP A 37 26.91 4.53 -19.21
CA ASP A 37 27.36 3.82 -18.04
C ASP A 37 27.65 4.66 -16.79
N ILE A 38 26.57 5.21 -16.21
CA ILE A 38 26.50 5.21 -14.74
C ILE A 38 26.20 3.76 -14.32
N HIS A 39 27.26 2.95 -14.18
CA HIS A 39 27.19 1.69 -13.46
C HIS A 39 26.99 2.03 -11.98
N TRP A 40 25.73 2.08 -11.53
CA TRP A 40 25.44 1.93 -10.12
C TRP A 40 25.73 0.47 -9.76
N SER A 41 26.82 0.23 -9.04
CA SER A 41 27.05 -1.05 -8.39
C SER A 41 25.91 -1.28 -7.41
N GLU A 42 25.26 -2.46 -7.43
CA GLU A 42 24.24 -2.85 -6.42
C GLU A 42 24.76 -2.70 -4.98
N LYS A 43 26.08 -2.63 -4.77
CA LYS A 43 26.72 -2.42 -3.47
C LYS A 43 26.61 -1.00 -2.92
N ASP A 44 26.30 0.01 -3.73
CA ASP A 44 26.34 1.42 -3.31
C ASP A 44 24.95 1.99 -2.95
N MET A 45 23.89 1.18 -3.06
CA MET A 45 22.62 1.50 -2.42
C MET A 45 22.70 1.11 -0.94
N PRO A 46 22.43 2.05 0.01
CA PRO A 46 22.16 1.65 1.38
C PRO A 46 20.81 0.92 1.38
N LEU A 47 20.83 -0.37 1.05
CA LEU A 47 19.74 -1.27 1.41
C LEU A 47 19.73 -1.27 2.92
N VAL A 48 18.71 -0.65 3.53
CA VAL A 48 18.43 -0.83 4.94
C VAL A 48 18.18 -2.34 5.10
N GLN A 49 19.21 -3.07 5.51
CA GLN A 49 19.15 -4.49 5.76
C GLN A 49 18.40 -4.65 7.08
N TYR A 50 17.11 -4.90 6.98
CA TYR A 50 16.35 -5.40 8.12
C TYR A 50 16.78 -6.85 8.37
N ASN A 51 16.80 -7.27 9.63
CA ASN A 51 17.09 -8.65 10.02
C ASN A 51 15.95 -9.60 9.55
N ASP A 52 15.86 -10.78 10.18
CA ASP A 52 14.81 -11.78 9.97
C ASP A 52 13.38 -11.20 9.91
N ILE A 53 12.53 -11.84 9.11
CA ILE A 53 11.12 -11.51 8.99
C ILE A 53 10.33 -12.13 10.16
N GLN A 54 9.37 -11.39 10.70
CA GLN A 54 8.39 -11.89 11.67
C GLN A 54 6.96 -11.61 11.22
N LEU A 55 6.11 -12.62 11.36
CA LEU A 55 4.68 -12.51 11.10
C LEU A 55 3.93 -12.55 12.42
N PHE A 56 3.03 -11.61 12.66
CA PHE A 56 2.12 -11.64 13.80
C PHE A 56 0.68 -11.68 13.30
N ALA A 57 -0.13 -12.52 13.94
CA ALA A 57 -1.56 -12.61 13.65
C ALA A 57 -2.36 -11.81 14.67
N GLY A 58 -3.13 -10.84 14.19
CA GLY A 58 -4.15 -10.17 15.00
C GLY A 58 -5.41 -11.02 15.14
N SER A 59 -6.23 -10.70 16.14
CA SER A 59 -7.48 -11.42 16.45
C SER A 59 -8.53 -11.27 15.35
N GLY A 60 -8.39 -10.29 14.46
CA GLY A 60 -9.34 -10.02 13.38
C GLY A 60 -9.32 -11.04 12.23
N CYS A 61 -8.22 -11.77 12.03
CA CYS A 61 -8.13 -12.80 10.98
C CYS A 61 -7.03 -13.88 11.23
N PRO A 62 -7.04 -14.57 12.38
CA PRO A 62 -5.98 -15.52 12.73
C PRO A 62 -5.83 -16.67 11.73
N GLU A 63 -6.95 -17.19 11.20
CA GLU A 63 -6.93 -18.27 10.20
C GLU A 63 -6.23 -17.85 8.90
N LEU A 64 -6.52 -16.63 8.41
CA LEU A 64 -5.88 -16.11 7.20
C LEU A 64 -4.39 -15.87 7.42
N ALA A 65 -4.02 -15.33 8.58
CA ALA A 65 -2.62 -15.13 8.95
C ALA A 65 -1.86 -16.46 8.99
N GLN A 66 -2.46 -17.52 9.56
CA GLN A 66 -1.88 -18.85 9.58
C GLN A 66 -1.71 -19.42 8.15
N ARG A 67 -2.72 -19.27 7.29
CA ARG A 67 -2.61 -19.73 5.89
C ARG A 67 -1.52 -19.00 5.10
N ILE A 68 -1.31 -17.71 5.37
CA ILE A 68 -0.22 -16.92 4.76
C ILE A 68 1.14 -17.44 5.28
N ALA A 69 1.26 -17.64 6.59
CA ALA A 69 2.44 -18.20 7.26
C ALA A 69 2.83 -19.57 6.68
N ASP A 70 1.86 -20.48 6.56
CA ASP A 70 2.05 -21.81 5.98
C ASP A 70 2.46 -21.74 4.50
N TYR A 71 1.85 -20.84 3.72
CA TYR A 71 2.16 -20.66 2.30
C TYR A 71 3.59 -20.18 2.07
N ILE A 72 4.11 -19.29 2.91
CA ILE A 72 5.49 -18.78 2.80
C ILE A 72 6.51 -19.62 3.56
N GLY A 73 6.07 -20.68 4.26
CA GLY A 73 6.94 -21.57 5.03
C GLY A 73 7.56 -20.94 6.28
N MET A 74 6.89 -19.95 6.88
CA MET A 74 7.37 -19.26 8.09
C MET A 74 6.33 -19.34 9.20
N PRO A 75 6.69 -19.71 10.45
CA PRO A 75 5.74 -19.75 11.55
C PRO A 75 5.31 -18.34 11.98
N LEU A 76 4.09 -18.24 12.53
CA LEU A 76 3.66 -17.03 13.23
C LEU A 76 4.49 -16.83 14.51
N SER A 77 4.92 -15.59 14.72
CA SER A 77 5.49 -15.14 15.98
C SER A 77 4.41 -15.05 17.04
N SER A 78 4.78 -15.43 18.27
CA SER A 78 3.86 -15.49 19.39
C SER A 78 3.82 -14.16 20.14
N TRP A 79 2.61 -13.74 20.48
CA TRP A 79 2.32 -12.63 21.38
C TRP A 79 1.05 -12.93 22.18
N ASN A 80 0.89 -12.29 23.32
CA ASN A 80 -0.31 -12.39 24.14
C ASN A 80 -1.18 -11.19 23.87
N ILE A 81 -2.45 -11.43 23.54
CA ILE A 81 -3.48 -10.40 23.43
C ILE A 81 -4.56 -10.75 24.45
N ILE A 82 -4.74 -9.88 25.44
CA ILE A 82 -5.67 -10.10 26.55
C ILE A 82 -6.72 -9.00 26.56
N ASP A 83 -7.99 -9.43 26.61
CA ASP A 83 -9.14 -8.57 26.83
C ASP A 83 -9.41 -8.52 28.33
N PHE A 84 -9.24 -7.34 28.93
CA PHE A 84 -9.60 -7.15 30.33
C PHE A 84 -11.13 -6.96 30.48
N PRO A 85 -11.71 -7.26 31.66
CA PRO A 85 -13.15 -7.10 31.91
C PRO A 85 -13.70 -5.69 31.70
N ASN A 86 -12.83 -4.67 31.67
CA ASN A 86 -13.19 -3.28 31.39
C ASN A 86 -13.02 -2.87 29.91
N GLU A 87 -12.91 -3.86 29.02
CA GLU A 87 -12.73 -3.70 27.56
C GLU A 87 -11.38 -3.10 27.13
N ASN A 88 -10.43 -2.94 28.06
CA ASN A 88 -9.06 -2.58 27.70
C ASN A 88 -8.33 -3.77 27.08
N LEU A 89 -7.51 -3.48 26.07
CA LEU A 89 -6.65 -4.45 25.43
C LEU A 89 -5.23 -4.36 25.98
N TRP A 90 -4.60 -5.51 26.16
CA TRP A 90 -3.18 -5.61 26.47
C TRP A 90 -2.48 -6.54 25.50
N VAL A 91 -1.38 -6.04 24.93
CA VAL A 91 -0.56 -6.77 23.95
C VAL A 91 0.86 -6.90 24.49
N GLN A 92 1.40 -8.10 24.46
CA GLN A 92 2.76 -8.40 24.90
C GLN A 92 3.45 -9.34 23.91
N LEU A 93 4.64 -8.96 23.45
CA LEU A 93 5.50 -9.82 22.62
C LEU A 93 6.12 -10.94 23.48
N ASN A 94 6.13 -12.17 22.98
CA ASN A 94 6.78 -13.30 23.66
C ASN A 94 8.27 -13.43 23.29
N GLY A 95 8.75 -12.66 22.32
CA GLY A 95 10.15 -12.63 21.90
C GLY A 95 10.52 -11.29 21.27
N SER A 96 11.82 -11.03 21.12
CA SER A 96 12.30 -9.76 20.60
C SER A 96 12.09 -9.62 19.10
N SER A 97 11.62 -8.43 18.73
CA SER A 97 11.40 -7.92 17.38
C SER A 97 12.45 -6.87 16.97
N ARG A 98 13.48 -6.64 17.81
CA ARG A 98 14.50 -5.60 17.59
C ARG A 98 15.20 -5.75 16.25
N GLY A 99 15.14 -4.70 15.42
CA GLY A 99 15.79 -4.64 14.11
C GLY A 99 15.20 -5.57 13.03
N LYS A 100 14.10 -6.27 13.33
CA LYS A 100 13.44 -7.21 12.41
C LYS A 100 12.43 -6.51 11.51
N ASP A 101 12.11 -7.16 10.40
CA ASP A 101 11.03 -6.75 9.49
C ASP A 101 9.73 -7.44 9.89
N VAL A 102 8.79 -6.67 10.42
CA VAL A 102 7.62 -7.20 11.10
C VAL A 102 6.36 -6.94 10.29
N TYR A 103 5.55 -7.99 10.14
CA TYR A 103 4.26 -7.95 9.46
C TYR A 103 3.15 -8.24 10.46
N ILE A 104 2.22 -7.30 10.62
CA ILE A 104 1.01 -7.49 11.41
C ILE A 104 -0.13 -7.84 10.44
N ILE A 105 -0.64 -9.06 10.49
CA ILE A 105 -1.73 -9.52 9.65
C ILE A 105 -3.01 -9.47 10.48
N THR A 106 -3.88 -8.52 10.17
CA THR A 106 -5.14 -8.33 10.91
C THR A 106 -6.21 -7.73 10.01
N SER A 107 -7.47 -7.92 10.36
CA SER A 107 -8.60 -7.40 9.61
C SER A 107 -9.43 -6.49 10.50
N HIS A 108 -9.84 -5.33 9.99
CA HIS A 108 -10.78 -4.46 10.69
C HIS A 108 -12.23 -4.93 10.53
N ALA A 109 -12.45 -6.24 10.43
CA ALA A 109 -13.78 -6.85 10.46
C ALA A 109 -14.40 -6.74 11.86
N ARG A 110 -15.65 -7.20 12.01
CA ARG A 110 -16.34 -7.21 13.31
C ARG A 110 -15.57 -8.08 14.32
N PRO A 111 -15.29 -7.60 15.56
CA PRO A 111 -15.58 -6.27 16.13
C PRO A 111 -14.61 -5.16 15.68
N VAL A 112 -15.11 -4.21 14.91
CA VAL A 112 -14.30 -3.24 14.14
C VAL A 112 -13.40 -2.38 15.04
N HIS A 113 -13.98 -1.71 16.04
CA HIS A 113 -13.24 -0.77 16.87
C HIS A 113 -12.19 -1.47 17.74
N ARG A 114 -12.53 -2.66 18.26
CA ARG A 114 -11.59 -3.51 19.01
C ARG A 114 -10.38 -3.86 18.14
N ASN A 115 -10.60 -4.33 16.91
CA ASN A 115 -9.51 -4.73 16.01
C ASN A 115 -8.65 -3.54 15.58
N ILE A 116 -9.25 -2.36 15.41
CA ILE A 116 -8.51 -1.12 15.17
C ILE A 116 -7.61 -0.80 16.38
N MET A 117 -8.17 -0.80 17.59
CA MET A 117 -7.41 -0.52 18.81
C MET A 117 -6.31 -1.55 19.05
N GLU A 118 -6.58 -2.84 18.84
CA GLU A 118 -5.59 -3.91 18.89
C GLU A 118 -4.42 -3.64 17.95
N THR A 119 -4.71 -3.28 16.69
CA THR A 119 -3.70 -2.97 15.68
C THR A 119 -2.81 -1.80 16.12
N LEU A 120 -3.41 -0.72 16.63
CA LEU A 120 -2.66 0.45 17.09
C LEU A 120 -1.76 0.14 18.30
N ILE A 121 -2.28 -0.64 19.26
CA ILE A 121 -1.52 -1.06 20.45
C ILE A 121 -0.40 -2.02 20.04
N ALA A 122 -0.63 -2.92 19.09
CA ALA A 122 0.37 -3.83 18.56
C ALA A 122 1.51 -3.08 17.85
N ILE A 123 1.19 -2.07 17.04
CA ILE A 123 2.20 -1.21 16.39
C ILE A 123 3.03 -0.48 17.44
N ASP A 124 2.40 0.14 18.46
CA ASP A 124 3.13 0.83 19.53
C ASP A 124 4.03 -0.13 20.32
N CYS A 125 3.56 -1.35 20.60
CA CYS A 125 4.33 -2.41 21.26
C CYS A 125 5.60 -2.76 20.46
N LEU A 126 5.46 -3.03 19.16
CA LEU A 126 6.56 -3.37 18.26
C LEU A 126 7.55 -2.21 18.09
N LYS A 127 7.04 -0.98 17.98
CA LYS A 127 7.86 0.23 17.89
C LYS A 127 8.71 0.42 19.15
N ARG A 128 8.13 0.22 20.34
CA ARG A 128 8.86 0.30 21.62
C ARG A 128 9.87 -0.82 21.81
N ASP A 129 9.61 -1.99 21.23
CA ASP A 129 10.60 -3.08 21.15
C ASP A 129 11.69 -2.86 20.08
N SER A 130 11.68 -1.69 19.42
CA SER A 130 12.67 -1.29 18.41
C SER A 130 12.63 -2.18 17.16
N ALA A 131 11.44 -2.57 16.70
CA ALA A 131 11.27 -3.19 15.39
C ALA A 131 11.93 -2.35 14.29
N GLY A 132 12.56 -3.01 13.32
CA GLY A 132 13.27 -2.33 12.23
C GLY A 132 12.31 -1.71 11.24
N ARG A 133 11.28 -2.46 10.84
CA ARG A 133 10.18 -2.01 9.99
C ARG A 133 8.88 -2.67 10.41
N ILE A 134 7.79 -1.92 10.41
CA ILE A 134 6.45 -2.40 10.75
C ILE A 134 5.54 -2.24 9.52
N THR A 135 5.17 -3.38 8.91
CA THR A 135 4.21 -3.45 7.82
C THR A 135 2.86 -3.94 8.34
N VAL A 136 1.81 -3.15 8.15
CA VAL A 136 0.44 -3.53 8.54
C VAL A 136 -0.29 -4.10 7.33
N VAL A 137 -0.64 -5.38 7.40
CA VAL A 137 -1.41 -6.08 6.37
C VAL A 137 -2.87 -6.11 6.80
N LEU A 138 -3.71 -5.35 6.09
CA LEU A 138 -5.13 -5.16 6.32
C LEU A 138 -5.95 -5.73 5.16
N PRO A 139 -6.25 -7.05 5.11
CA PRO A 139 -7.05 -7.62 4.03
C PRO A 139 -8.41 -6.95 3.87
N PHE A 140 -8.99 -6.46 4.97
CA PHE A 140 -10.16 -5.60 4.95
C PHE A 140 -9.93 -4.35 5.81
N MET A 141 -10.07 -3.19 5.18
CA MET A 141 -9.92 -1.89 5.83
C MET A 141 -11.30 -1.26 6.09
N ALA A 142 -11.68 -1.22 7.38
CA ALA A 142 -12.88 -0.51 7.82
C ALA A 142 -12.80 1.00 7.52
N TYR A 143 -13.97 1.63 7.42
CA TYR A 143 -14.12 3.06 7.10
C TYR A 143 -13.62 3.51 5.72
N SER A 144 -13.21 2.58 4.86
CA SER A 144 -12.84 2.88 3.46
C SER A 144 -13.96 3.53 2.64
N GLN A 145 -15.23 3.35 3.03
CA GLN A 145 -16.39 4.02 2.40
C GLN A 145 -16.58 5.48 2.84
N SER A 146 -15.84 5.94 3.86
CA SER A 146 -15.87 7.32 4.36
C SER A 146 -14.62 8.06 3.90
N ASP A 147 -14.40 8.05 2.59
CA ASP A 147 -13.23 8.59 1.87
C ASP A 147 -13.44 10.02 1.35
N GLN A 148 -14.69 10.48 1.26
CA GLN A 148 -15.00 11.84 0.82
C GLN A 148 -16.10 12.48 1.67
N LYS A 149 -16.12 13.82 1.66
CA LYS A 149 -17.15 14.59 2.34
C LYS A 149 -18.41 14.66 1.48
N THR A 150 -19.38 13.81 1.76
CA THR A 150 -20.67 13.77 1.05
C THR A 150 -21.67 14.81 1.56
N GLN A 151 -21.49 15.30 2.79
CA GLN A 151 -22.38 16.26 3.44
C GLN A 151 -21.58 17.32 4.22
N PRO A 152 -22.15 18.50 4.50
CA PRO A 152 -21.53 19.45 5.42
C PRO A 152 -21.29 18.82 6.80
N ARG A 153 -20.13 19.12 7.41
CA ARG A 153 -19.77 18.74 8.79
C ARG A 153 -19.64 17.22 9.08
N VAL A 154 -19.39 16.39 8.07
CA VAL A 154 -19.03 14.97 8.26
C VAL A 154 -17.52 14.75 8.19
N PRO A 155 -16.97 13.73 8.90
CA PRO A 155 -15.56 13.40 8.83
C PRO A 155 -15.19 12.66 7.54
N ILE A 156 -13.89 12.61 7.23
CA ILE A 156 -13.31 11.67 6.27
C ILE A 156 -12.58 10.61 7.11
N THR A 157 -13.32 9.61 7.58
CA THR A 157 -12.80 8.63 8.54
C THR A 157 -11.69 7.76 7.94
N ALA A 158 -11.70 7.51 6.63
CA ALA A 158 -10.59 6.81 5.97
C ALA A 158 -9.26 7.58 6.11
N ARG A 159 -9.29 8.92 6.09
CA ARG A 159 -8.12 9.76 6.32
C ARG A 159 -7.65 9.66 7.78
N LEU A 160 -8.60 9.72 8.73
CA LEU A 160 -8.30 9.54 10.15
C LEU A 160 -7.63 8.19 10.41
N MET A 161 -8.12 7.11 9.81
CA MET A 161 -7.53 5.78 9.93
C MET A 161 -6.08 5.74 9.43
N ALA A 162 -5.81 6.35 8.28
CA ALA A 162 -4.44 6.46 7.76
C ALA A 162 -3.52 7.23 8.73
N ASP A 163 -3.98 8.38 9.22
CA ASP A 163 -3.23 9.19 10.18
C ASP A 163 -2.98 8.44 11.50
N MET A 164 -3.93 7.65 11.99
CA MET A 164 -3.77 6.86 13.21
C MET A 164 -2.70 5.77 13.05
N LEU A 165 -2.68 5.05 11.92
CA LEU A 165 -1.67 4.02 11.65
C LEU A 165 -0.27 4.64 11.50
N GLU A 166 -0.15 5.76 10.80
CA GLU A 166 1.10 6.52 10.68
C GLU A 166 1.62 6.98 12.04
N VAL A 167 0.75 7.58 12.85
CA VAL A 167 1.13 8.13 14.17
C VAL A 167 1.52 7.01 15.14
N ALA A 168 0.81 5.88 15.12
CA ALA A 168 1.19 4.69 15.89
C ALA A 168 2.61 4.23 15.52
N GLY A 169 2.99 4.35 14.24
CA GLY A 169 4.33 4.08 13.74
C GLY A 169 4.40 2.93 12.75
N ALA A 170 3.35 2.73 11.94
CA ALA A 170 3.45 1.87 10.76
C ALA A 170 4.39 2.52 9.73
N ASP A 171 5.28 1.72 9.14
CA ASP A 171 6.20 2.15 8.08
C ASP A 171 5.64 1.84 6.68
N ARG A 172 4.79 0.82 6.60
CA ARG A 172 4.12 0.40 5.36
C ARG A 172 2.74 -0.18 5.67
N TRP A 173 1.85 -0.13 4.69
CA TRP A 173 0.55 -0.78 4.75
C TRP A 173 0.28 -1.60 3.49
N MET A 174 -0.55 -2.63 3.62
CA MET A 174 -1.03 -3.43 2.50
C MET A 174 -2.51 -3.74 2.68
N THR A 175 -3.30 -3.71 1.62
CA THR A 175 -4.72 -4.07 1.66
C THR A 175 -5.17 -4.79 0.40
N ILE A 176 -6.40 -5.30 0.42
CA ILE A 176 -7.05 -5.91 -0.74
C ILE A 176 -8.28 -5.07 -1.11
N ASP A 177 -8.35 -4.66 -2.37
CA ASP A 177 -9.46 -3.95 -3.00
C ASP A 177 -9.97 -2.76 -2.17
N LEU A 178 -9.22 -1.64 -2.21
CA LEU A 178 -9.70 -0.38 -1.68
C LEU A 178 -11.06 0.02 -2.28
N HIS A 179 -11.95 0.55 -1.43
CA HIS A 179 -13.23 1.10 -1.88
C HIS A 179 -13.05 2.19 -2.95
N ALA A 180 -12.06 3.07 -2.74
CA ALA A 180 -11.65 4.09 -3.69
C ALA A 180 -10.12 4.13 -3.80
N GLY A 181 -9.59 4.16 -5.02
CA GLY A 181 -8.13 4.16 -5.25
C GLY A 181 -7.43 5.41 -4.69
N GLN A 182 -8.16 6.51 -4.54
CA GLN A 182 -7.68 7.78 -3.99
C GLN A 182 -7.27 7.67 -2.51
N ILE A 183 -7.77 6.66 -1.79
CA ILE A 183 -7.39 6.38 -0.41
C ILE A 183 -5.89 6.15 -0.27
N GLN A 184 -5.21 5.66 -1.32
CA GLN A 184 -3.74 5.56 -1.32
C GLN A 184 -3.07 6.92 -1.03
N GLY A 185 -3.64 8.01 -1.55
CA GLY A 185 -3.15 9.36 -1.31
C GLY A 185 -3.43 9.91 0.10
N PHE A 186 -4.14 9.17 0.95
CA PHE A 186 -4.27 9.53 2.37
C PHE A 186 -3.04 9.16 3.17
N TYR A 187 -2.29 8.15 2.73
CA TYR A 187 -1.09 7.70 3.42
C TYR A 187 0.14 8.50 2.96
N LYS A 188 0.97 8.92 3.92
CA LYS A 188 2.29 9.50 3.70
C LYS A 188 3.38 8.43 3.61
N ILE A 189 3.10 7.25 4.15
CA ILE A 189 3.96 6.06 4.10
C ILE A 189 3.63 5.23 2.84
N PRO A 190 4.60 4.50 2.28
CA PRO A 190 4.34 3.62 1.14
C PRO A 190 3.31 2.55 1.50
N GLY A 191 2.55 2.10 0.52
CA GLY A 191 1.70 0.93 0.70
C GLY A 191 1.06 0.43 -0.58
N ASP A 192 0.54 -0.78 -0.48
CA ASP A 192 0.14 -1.59 -1.62
C ASP A 192 -1.35 -1.94 -1.53
N SER A 193 -2.12 -1.60 -2.57
CA SER A 193 -3.50 -2.05 -2.72
C SER A 193 -3.55 -3.17 -3.75
N LEU A 194 -3.64 -4.41 -3.27
CA LEU A 194 -3.79 -5.60 -4.10
C LEU A 194 -5.23 -5.71 -4.61
N THR A 195 -5.46 -6.54 -5.64
CA THR A 195 -6.80 -6.81 -6.15
C THR A 195 -7.10 -8.31 -6.17
N ALA A 196 -8.26 -8.70 -5.65
CA ALA A 196 -8.73 -10.09 -5.68
C ALA A 196 -9.48 -10.43 -6.98
N ARG A 197 -9.74 -9.44 -7.84
CA ARG A 197 -10.52 -9.60 -9.09
C ARG A 197 -10.03 -10.75 -9.95
N HIS A 198 -8.72 -10.88 -10.14
CA HIS A 198 -8.12 -11.92 -10.98
C HIS A 198 -8.44 -13.33 -10.45
N LEU A 199 -8.26 -13.54 -9.13
CA LEU A 199 -8.60 -14.81 -8.48
C LEU A 199 -10.08 -15.14 -8.61
N ILE A 200 -10.95 -14.15 -8.46
CA ILE A 200 -12.41 -14.31 -8.61
C ILE A 200 -12.75 -14.67 -10.06
N CYS A 201 -12.17 -13.96 -11.03
CA CYS A 201 -12.43 -14.21 -12.45
C CYS A 201 -11.93 -15.60 -12.87
N ASP A 202 -10.74 -16.00 -12.43
CA ASP A 202 -10.20 -17.32 -12.74
C ASP A 202 -11.05 -18.44 -12.14
N TYR A 203 -11.56 -18.27 -10.92
CA TYR A 203 -12.54 -19.20 -10.36
C TYR A 203 -13.84 -19.24 -11.19
N LEU A 204 -14.39 -18.09 -11.58
CA LEU A 204 -15.62 -18.03 -12.37
C LEU A 204 -15.47 -18.64 -13.76
N LYS A 205 -14.31 -18.52 -14.40
CA LYS A 205 -14.00 -19.19 -15.69
C LYS A 205 -14.06 -20.72 -15.60
N THR A 206 -13.97 -21.30 -14.40
CA THR A 206 -14.17 -22.76 -14.20
C THR A 206 -15.64 -23.18 -14.20
N LYS A 207 -16.58 -22.23 -14.26
CA LYS A 207 -18.03 -22.47 -14.26
C LYS A 207 -18.59 -22.29 -15.67
N ASP A 208 -19.77 -22.86 -15.91
CA ASP A 208 -20.51 -22.58 -17.15
C ASP A 208 -21.13 -21.18 -17.07
N LEU A 209 -20.61 -20.27 -17.90
CA LEU A 209 -21.04 -18.88 -18.00
C LEU A 209 -21.71 -18.57 -19.35
N SER A 210 -22.07 -19.58 -20.14
CA SER A 210 -22.59 -19.43 -21.51
C SER A 210 -23.81 -18.51 -21.63
N ASN A 211 -24.65 -18.46 -20.61
CA ASN A 211 -25.82 -17.58 -20.52
C ASN A 211 -25.76 -16.66 -19.28
N SER A 212 -24.61 -16.04 -19.04
CA SER A 212 -24.38 -15.17 -17.88
C SER A 212 -24.17 -13.71 -18.27
N VAL A 213 -24.43 -12.81 -17.33
CA VAL A 213 -24.22 -11.36 -17.44
C VAL A 213 -23.62 -10.85 -16.14
N VAL A 214 -22.64 -9.95 -16.22
CA VAL A 214 -22.13 -9.25 -15.03
C VAL A 214 -23.11 -8.13 -14.70
N VAL A 215 -23.63 -8.12 -13.46
CA VAL A 215 -24.59 -7.11 -13.02
C VAL A 215 -23.94 -6.22 -11.95
N THR A 216 -23.97 -4.90 -12.12
CA THR A 216 -23.61 -3.97 -11.04
C THR A 216 -24.87 -3.39 -10.37
N PRO A 217 -24.91 -3.35 -9.03
CA PRO A 217 -26.09 -2.89 -8.30
C PRO A 217 -26.30 -1.37 -8.36
N ASP A 218 -25.25 -0.62 -8.71
CA ASP A 218 -25.26 0.82 -8.81
C ASP A 218 -24.32 1.32 -9.91
N LEU A 219 -24.46 2.60 -10.27
CA LEU A 219 -23.63 3.27 -11.26
C LEU A 219 -22.21 3.56 -10.77
N GLY A 220 -22.00 3.71 -9.46
CA GLY A 220 -20.69 3.98 -8.88
C GLY A 220 -19.73 2.81 -9.11
N PHE A 221 -20.25 1.59 -9.04
CA PHE A 221 -19.49 0.36 -9.25
C PHE A 221 -19.40 -0.08 -10.73
N ALA A 222 -20.09 0.61 -11.66
CA ALA A 222 -20.16 0.24 -13.07
C ALA A 222 -18.77 0.14 -13.73
N LYS A 223 -17.84 1.03 -13.37
CA LYS A 223 -16.44 0.98 -13.86
C LYS A 223 -15.72 -0.29 -13.42
N THR A 224 -15.92 -0.70 -12.17
CA THR A 224 -15.32 -1.93 -11.63
C THR A 224 -15.99 -3.15 -12.26
N GLY A 225 -17.32 -3.17 -12.36
CA GLY A 225 -18.05 -4.25 -13.03
C GLY A 225 -17.66 -4.43 -14.49
N ARG A 226 -17.35 -3.35 -15.21
CA ARG A 226 -16.81 -3.45 -16.57
C ARG A 226 -15.49 -4.22 -16.62
N LYS A 227 -14.58 -4.01 -15.67
CA LYS A 227 -13.34 -4.80 -15.59
C LYS A 227 -13.60 -6.29 -15.42
N TYR A 228 -14.60 -6.68 -14.62
CA TYR A 228 -15.01 -8.07 -14.48
C TYR A 228 -15.63 -8.61 -15.78
N ALA A 229 -16.51 -7.84 -16.42
CA ALA A 229 -17.15 -8.21 -17.68
C ALA A 229 -16.13 -8.43 -18.81
N ASP A 230 -15.17 -7.51 -18.94
CA ASP A 230 -14.10 -7.58 -19.95
C ASP A 230 -13.19 -8.80 -19.71
N GLU A 231 -12.83 -9.08 -18.45
CA GLU A 231 -11.98 -10.23 -18.09
C GLU A 231 -12.68 -11.60 -18.25
N LEU A 232 -14.00 -11.63 -18.10
CA LEU A 232 -14.82 -12.84 -18.29
C LEU A 232 -15.36 -13.00 -19.71
N GLY A 233 -15.25 -11.97 -20.57
CA GLY A 233 -15.86 -11.95 -21.90
C GLY A 233 -17.40 -11.94 -21.86
N LEU A 234 -17.99 -11.35 -20.83
CA LEU A 234 -19.45 -11.33 -20.60
C LEU A 234 -20.05 -9.94 -20.84
N PRO A 235 -21.34 -9.84 -21.19
CA PRO A 235 -22.04 -8.57 -21.20
C PRO A 235 -22.13 -7.95 -19.80
N LEU A 236 -22.29 -6.63 -19.74
CA LEU A 236 -22.46 -5.85 -18.51
C LEU A 236 -23.86 -5.25 -18.45
N ALA A 237 -24.56 -5.47 -17.35
CA ALA A 237 -25.79 -4.77 -16.97
C ALA A 237 -25.57 -3.96 -15.69
N PHE A 238 -26.27 -2.84 -15.54
CA PHE A 238 -26.22 -2.02 -14.33
C PHE A 238 -27.63 -1.54 -13.95
N VAL A 239 -27.85 -1.37 -12.65
CA VAL A 239 -29.13 -0.89 -12.11
C VAL A 239 -29.00 0.58 -11.72
N GLU A 240 -29.88 1.43 -12.26
CA GLU A 240 -30.00 2.83 -11.86
C GLU A 240 -31.16 2.98 -10.85
N LYS A 241 -30.83 3.16 -9.58
CA LYS A 241 -31.85 3.44 -8.55
C LYS A 241 -32.25 4.92 -8.58
N ARG A 242 -33.50 5.19 -8.97
CA ARG A 242 -34.13 6.52 -8.85
C ARG A 242 -34.97 6.59 -7.58
N ARG A 243 -34.78 7.63 -6.76
CA ARG A 243 -35.68 7.95 -5.64
C ARG A 243 -36.64 9.04 -6.14
N LEU A 244 -37.93 8.73 -6.19
CA LEU A 244 -39.01 9.70 -6.48
C LEU A 244 -39.33 10.51 -5.21
#